data_AF-A0A6J6UVS3-F1
#
_entry.id   AF-A0A6J6UVS3-F1
#
_cell.length_a   1.000
_cell.length_b   1.000
_cell.length_c   1.000
_cell.angle_alpha   90.00
_cell.angle_beta   90.00
_cell.angle_gamma   90.00
#
_symmetry.space_group_name_H-M   'P 1'
#
loop_
_entity.id
_entity.type
_entity.pdbx_description
1 polymer ?
#
loop_
_entity_poly.entity_id
_entity_poly.type
_entity_poly.pdbx_seq_one_letter_code
_entity_poly.pdbx_strand_id
1 'polypeptide(L)'
;MPEVGGVVHTHSAYATAWAAAGEPIPCVITAMADEFGGEIPLGPFALIGDEEIGRGIVATLRGHRSPAVLMRSHGVFTIGISATHAVKAAVMCEDVAKTVHLARQLGPLTPLSPHDVDRLHDRYTHHYGQEQA
;
A
#
# COMPACT_ATOMS: atom_id res chain seq x y z
N MET A 1 11.45 -10.75 7.42
CA MET A 1 10.96 -10.61 6.04
C MET A 1 12.16 -10.76 5.13
N PRO A 2 12.74 -11.98 5.06
CA PRO A 2 13.91 -12.27 4.21
C PRO A 2 13.65 -12.05 2.71
N GLU A 3 12.39 -12.07 2.28
CA GLU A 3 11.92 -11.83 0.93
C GLU A 3 12.05 -10.36 0.45
N VAL A 4 12.28 -9.42 1.37
CA VAL A 4 12.39 -7.98 1.05
C VAL A 4 13.81 -7.66 0.58
N GLY A 5 13.93 -7.26 -0.68
CA GLY A 5 15.18 -6.82 -1.31
C GLY A 5 15.26 -5.31 -1.58
N GLY A 6 14.20 -4.56 -1.29
CA GLY A 6 14.17 -3.10 -1.43
C GLY A 6 13.15 -2.45 -0.52
N VAL A 7 13.46 -1.24 -0.07
CA VAL A 7 12.59 -0.40 0.76
C VAL A 7 12.64 1.03 0.23
N VAL A 8 11.48 1.69 0.19
CA VAL A 8 11.37 3.11 -0.14
C VAL A 8 10.55 3.82 0.93
N HIS A 9 10.98 5.03 1.27
CA HIS A 9 10.26 5.92 2.15
C HIS A 9 9.98 7.23 1.43
N THR A 10 8.73 7.71 1.49
CA THR A 10 8.34 9.01 0.94
C THR A 10 7.35 9.72 1.86
N HIS A 11 7.29 11.04 1.73
CA HIS A 11 6.19 11.87 2.23
C HIS A 11 5.33 12.32 1.05
N SER A 12 4.87 11.37 0.24
CA SER A 12 4.00 11.67 -0.90
C SER A 12 2.70 12.32 -0.42
N ALA A 13 2.24 13.37 -1.12
CA ALA A 13 1.29 14.32 -0.56
C ALA A 13 -0.05 13.70 -0.16
N TYR A 14 -0.68 12.93 -1.06
CA TYR A 14 -1.99 12.33 -0.77
C TYR A 14 -1.87 11.16 0.20
N ALA A 15 -0.90 10.28 0.00
CA ALA A 15 -0.71 9.15 0.92
C ALA A 15 -0.39 9.62 2.35
N THR A 16 0.39 10.70 2.49
CA THR A 16 0.66 11.33 3.79
C THR A 16 -0.58 12.00 4.37
N ALA A 17 -1.46 12.58 3.54
CA ALA A 17 -2.73 13.12 4.01
C ALA A 17 -3.62 12.02 4.64
N TRP A 18 -3.67 10.81 4.05
CA TRP A 18 -4.35 9.67 4.66
C TRP A 18 -3.68 9.21 5.96
N ALA A 19 -2.35 9.15 5.98
CA ALA A 19 -1.59 8.81 7.18
C ALA A 19 -1.83 9.82 8.33
N ALA A 20 -1.96 11.10 8.01
CA ALA A 20 -2.29 12.18 8.94
C ALA A 20 -3.76 12.12 9.40
N ALA A 21 -4.68 11.76 8.51
CA ALA A 21 -6.09 11.50 8.87
C ALA A 21 -6.23 10.27 9.79
N GLY A 22 -5.23 9.38 9.78
CA GLY A 22 -5.20 8.24 10.70
C GLY A 22 -6.14 7.11 10.27
N GLU A 23 -6.34 6.97 8.96
CA GLU A 23 -7.14 5.92 8.33
C GLU A 23 -6.30 5.10 7.31
N PRO A 24 -6.56 3.79 7.14
CA PRO A 24 -6.05 3.05 6.00
C PRO A 24 -6.70 3.55 4.69
N ILE A 25 -6.09 3.25 3.54
CA ILE A 25 -6.70 3.58 2.24
C ILE A 25 -7.52 2.37 1.78
N PRO A 26 -8.85 2.46 1.70
CA PRO A 26 -9.70 1.33 1.35
C PRO A 26 -9.52 0.92 -0.11
N CYS A 27 -9.54 -0.39 -0.37
CA CYS A 27 -9.43 -0.93 -1.73
C CYS A 27 -10.72 -0.74 -2.53
N VAL A 28 -10.79 0.34 -3.31
CA VAL A 28 -12.01 0.76 -4.04
C VAL A 28 -11.84 0.79 -5.56
N ILE A 29 -10.62 0.56 -6.06
CA ILE A 29 -10.30 0.50 -7.49
C ILE A 29 -9.44 -0.74 -7.79
N THR A 30 -9.56 -1.27 -9.00
CA THR A 30 -8.89 -2.53 -9.40
C THR A 30 -7.37 -2.46 -9.34
N ALA A 31 -6.78 -1.30 -9.64
CA ALA A 31 -5.33 -1.09 -9.52
C ALA A 31 -4.81 -1.30 -8.08
N MET A 32 -5.65 -1.04 -7.07
CA MET A 32 -5.27 -1.33 -5.69
C MET A 32 -5.27 -2.82 -5.39
N ALA A 33 -6.29 -3.54 -5.87
CA ALA A 33 -6.38 -4.98 -5.70
C ALA A 33 -5.20 -5.68 -6.40
N ASP A 34 -4.83 -5.23 -7.60
CA ASP A 34 -3.72 -5.77 -8.37
C ASP A 34 -2.39 -5.69 -7.59
N GLU A 35 -1.96 -4.49 -7.18
CA GLU A 35 -0.64 -4.29 -6.53
C GLU A 35 -0.64 -4.59 -5.03
N PHE A 36 -1.67 -4.16 -4.29
CA PHE A 36 -1.67 -4.22 -2.83
C PHE A 36 -2.47 -5.40 -2.28
N GLY A 37 -3.29 -6.06 -3.09
CA GLY A 37 -4.08 -7.22 -2.67
C GLY A 37 -5.08 -6.91 -1.55
N GLY A 38 -5.51 -5.64 -1.42
CA GLY A 38 -6.35 -5.17 -0.33
C GLY A 38 -6.18 -3.67 -0.08
N GLU A 39 -6.59 -3.23 1.11
CA GLU A 39 -6.34 -1.87 1.56
C GLU A 39 -4.84 -1.60 1.76
N ILE A 40 -4.45 -0.33 1.74
CA ILE A 40 -3.11 0.07 2.19
C ILE A 40 -3.21 0.32 3.70
N PRO A 41 -2.62 -0.53 4.55
CA PRO A 41 -2.80 -0.49 5.98
C PRO A 41 -2.14 0.73 6.61
N LEU A 42 -2.66 1.10 7.78
CA LEU A 42 -2.09 2.13 8.63
C LEU A 42 -1.38 1.50 9.82
N GLY A 43 -0.07 1.67 9.87
CA GLY A 43 0.77 1.36 11.02
C GLY A 43 0.65 2.38 12.16
N PRO A 44 1.25 2.07 13.32
CA PRO A 44 1.16 2.91 14.51
C PRO A 44 1.89 4.25 14.31
N PHE A 45 1.62 5.20 15.22
CA PHE A 45 2.52 6.35 15.39
C PHE A 45 3.80 5.87 16.08
N ALA A 46 4.94 6.39 15.65
CA ALA A 46 6.23 6.16 16.29
C ALA A 46 7.10 7.42 16.17
N LEU A 47 7.93 7.68 17.18
CA LEU A 47 8.85 8.81 17.16
C LEU A 47 9.95 8.59 16.11
N ILE A 48 10.32 9.66 15.41
CA ILE A 48 11.35 9.64 14.37
C ILE A 48 12.71 9.33 15.00
N GLY A 49 13.43 8.35 14.44
CA GLY A 49 14.81 8.01 14.82
C GLY A 49 14.95 6.79 15.73
N ASP A 50 13.85 6.17 16.15
CA ASP A 50 13.87 4.92 16.93
C ASP A 50 13.60 3.69 16.04
N GLU A 51 14.12 2.53 16.45
CA GLU A 51 13.82 1.23 15.86
C GLU A 51 12.32 0.89 15.89
N GLU A 52 11.53 1.59 16.70
CA GLU A 52 10.08 1.45 16.78
C GLU A 52 9.38 1.62 15.43
N ILE A 53 9.87 2.52 14.55
CA ILE A 53 9.32 2.66 13.21
C ILE A 53 9.48 1.35 12.42
N GLY A 54 10.68 0.78 12.43
CA GLY A 54 10.96 -0.49 11.74
C GLY A 54 10.12 -1.64 12.30
N ARG A 55 9.98 -1.72 13.64
CA ARG A 55 9.10 -2.70 14.30
C ARG A 55 7.64 -2.53 13.90
N GLY A 56 7.14 -1.29 13.85
CA GLY A 56 5.78 -0.95 13.45
C GLY A 56 5.49 -1.34 12.00
N ILE A 57 6.42 -1.04 11.08
CA ILE A 57 6.32 -1.44 9.67
C ILE A 57 6.23 -2.96 9.55
N VAL A 58 7.17 -3.69 10.14
CA VAL A 58 7.20 -5.16 10.07
C VAL A 58 5.96 -5.78 10.71
N ALA A 59 5.52 -5.27 11.86
CA ALA A 59 4.32 -5.77 12.53
C ALA A 59 3.06 -5.56 11.68
N THR A 60 2.97 -4.44 10.97
CA THR A 60 1.82 -4.10 10.11
C THR A 60 1.82 -4.91 8.81
N LEU A 61 3.00 -5.10 8.19
CA LEU A 61 3.12 -5.76 6.89
C LEU A 61 3.21 -7.29 6.99
N ARG A 62 3.65 -7.85 8.12
CA ARG A 62 3.79 -9.30 8.26
C ARG A 62 2.43 -9.98 8.18
N GLY A 63 2.24 -10.81 7.16
CA GLY A 63 0.98 -11.50 6.89
C GLY A 63 -0.05 -10.64 6.15
N HIS A 64 0.30 -9.40 5.82
CA HIS A 64 -0.50 -8.52 4.97
C HIS A 64 0.02 -8.60 3.53
N ARG A 65 -0.88 -8.52 2.54
CA ARG A 65 -0.50 -8.60 1.11
C ARG A 65 0.10 -7.31 0.57
N SER A 66 -0.35 -6.16 1.08
CA SER A 66 0.13 -4.85 0.65
C SER A 66 1.65 -4.73 0.78
N PRO A 67 2.37 -4.34 -0.29
CA PRO A 67 3.77 -3.94 -0.21
C PRO A 67 3.96 -2.53 0.35
N ALA A 68 2.89 -1.83 0.76
CA ALA A 68 2.93 -0.47 1.30
C ALA A 68 2.25 -0.38 2.67
N VAL A 69 2.75 0.50 3.53
CA VAL A 69 2.15 0.88 4.80
C VAL A 69 2.20 2.39 4.98
N LEU A 70 1.09 2.97 5.44
CA LEU A 70 1.05 4.33 5.94
C LEU A 70 1.49 4.32 7.40
N MET A 71 2.34 5.25 7.84
CA MET A 71 2.70 5.42 9.24
C MET A 71 1.95 6.62 9.81
N ARG A 72 1.13 6.41 10.84
CA ARG A 72 0.25 7.45 11.41
C ARG A 72 1.01 8.75 11.66
N SER A 73 0.49 9.84 11.11
CA SER A 73 1.05 11.20 11.21
C SER A 73 2.49 11.35 10.71
N HIS A 74 2.94 10.46 9.81
CA HIS A 74 4.29 10.51 9.25
C HIS A 74 4.29 10.47 7.73
N GLY A 75 4.28 9.29 7.11
CA GLY A 75 4.45 9.12 5.66
C GLY A 75 4.29 7.67 5.25
N VAL A 76 4.87 7.31 4.11
CA VAL A 76 4.71 5.97 3.50
C VAL A 76 6.02 5.20 3.58
N PHE A 77 5.92 3.90 3.82
CA PHE A 77 6.98 2.95 3.57
C PHE A 77 6.48 1.88 2.61
N THR A 78 7.29 1.54 1.62
CA THR A 78 7.02 0.43 0.71
C THR A 78 8.18 -0.54 0.68
N ILE A 79 7.87 -1.80 0.41
CA ILE A 79 8.80 -2.90 0.31
C ILE A 79 8.66 -3.58 -1.06
N GLY A 80 9.68 -4.31 -1.48
CA GLY A 80 9.61 -5.14 -2.66
C GLY A 80 10.77 -6.12 -2.72
N ILE A 81 10.71 -7.09 -3.65
CA ILE A 81 11.80 -8.04 -3.89
C ILE A 81 13.07 -7.37 -4.43
N SER A 82 12.95 -6.12 -4.91
CA SER A 82 14.07 -5.26 -5.29
C SER A 82 13.72 -3.80 -5.07
N ALA A 83 14.73 -2.92 -5.11
CA ALA A 83 14.52 -1.47 -5.04
C ALA A 83 13.52 -0.97 -6.10
N THR A 84 13.58 -1.49 -7.33
CA THR A 84 12.64 -1.14 -8.40
C THR A 84 11.20 -1.49 -8.05
N HIS A 85 10.96 -2.66 -7.44
CA HIS A 85 9.61 -3.04 -7.00
C HIS A 85 9.12 -2.14 -5.86
N ALA A 86 9.99 -1.80 -4.90
CA ALA A 86 9.63 -0.89 -3.82
C ALA A 86 9.28 0.52 -4.35
N VAL A 87 10.03 1.04 -5.33
CA VAL A 87 9.73 2.33 -5.98
C VAL A 87 8.39 2.27 -6.72
N LYS A 88 8.12 1.19 -7.47
CA LYS A 88 6.83 0.99 -8.14
C LYS A 88 5.67 1.05 -7.14
N ALA A 89 5.77 0.32 -6.04
CA ALA A 89 4.75 0.34 -4.99
C ALA A 89 4.58 1.74 -4.38
N ALA A 90 5.66 2.52 -4.20
CA ALA A 90 5.59 3.88 -3.67
C ALA A 90 4.88 4.85 -4.63
N VAL A 91 5.17 4.75 -5.93
CA VAL A 91 4.51 5.54 -6.97
C VAL A 91 3.02 5.19 -7.06
N MET A 92 2.70 3.89 -7.10
CA MET A 92 1.31 3.43 -7.13
C MET A 92 0.56 3.84 -5.86
N CYS A 93 1.19 3.79 -4.69
CA CYS A 93 0.58 4.18 -3.42
C CYS A 93 0.12 5.65 -3.44
N GLU A 94 0.95 6.57 -3.97
CA GLU A 94 0.56 7.97 -4.08
C GLU A 94 -0.57 8.17 -5.10
N ASP A 95 -0.50 7.49 -6.25
CA ASP A 95 -1.50 7.62 -7.31
C ASP A 95 -2.88 7.15 -6.83
N VAL A 96 -2.95 5.95 -6.22
CA VAL A 96 -4.21 5.45 -5.67
C VAL A 96 -4.68 6.27 -4.47
N ALA A 97 -3.78 6.74 -3.60
CA ALA A 97 -4.16 7.61 -2.48
C ALA A 97 -4.83 8.90 -2.98
N LYS A 98 -4.31 9.47 -4.06
CA LYS A 98 -4.89 10.64 -4.72
C LYS A 98 -6.26 10.32 -5.31
N THR A 99 -6.38 9.24 -6.08
CA THR A 99 -7.66 8.83 -6.67
C THR A 99 -8.73 8.60 -5.58
N VAL A 100 -8.39 7.86 -4.52
CA VAL A 100 -9.33 7.55 -3.44
C VAL A 100 -9.69 8.80 -2.64
N HIS A 101 -8.74 9.71 -2.40
CA HIS A 101 -9.03 10.99 -1.75
C HIS A 101 -10.03 11.82 -2.55
N LEU A 102 -9.82 11.96 -3.87
CA LEU A 102 -10.73 12.68 -4.75
C LEU A 102 -12.10 11.99 -4.84
N ALA A 103 -12.13 10.65 -4.93
CA ALA A 103 -13.38 9.90 -4.94
C ALA A 103 -14.20 10.12 -3.66
N ARG A 104 -13.56 10.21 -2.50
CA ARG A 104 -14.22 10.47 -1.21
C ARG A 104 -14.92 11.84 -1.16
N GLN A 105 -14.44 12.81 -1.94
CA GLN A 105 -15.09 14.11 -2.08
C GLN A 105 -16.41 14.04 -2.88
N LEU A 106 -16.59 12.99 -3.69
CA LEU A 106 -17.81 12.77 -4.47
C LEU A 106 -18.89 12.03 -3.68
N GLY A 107 -18.54 11.40 -2.55
CA GLY A 107 -19.46 10.69 -1.67
C GLY A 107 -18.83 9.49 -0.97
N PRO A 108 -19.67 8.66 -0.32
CA PRO A 108 -19.22 7.43 0.33
C PRO A 108 -18.56 6.48 -0.67
N LEU A 109 -17.44 5.90 -0.25
CA LEU A 109 -16.71 4.92 -1.04
C LEU A 109 -17.33 3.53 -0.89
N THR A 110 -17.34 2.77 -1.97
CA THR A 110 -17.75 1.35 -1.97
C THR A 110 -16.52 0.47 -2.20
N PRO A 111 -16.04 -0.27 -1.20
CA PRO A 111 -14.92 -1.19 -1.37
C PRO A 111 -15.24 -2.32 -2.35
N LEU A 112 -14.21 -2.82 -3.02
CA LEU A 112 -14.31 -4.05 -3.80
C LEU A 112 -14.61 -5.24 -2.87
N SER A 113 -15.33 -6.23 -3.37
CA SER A 113 -15.60 -7.45 -2.61
C SER A 113 -14.28 -8.20 -2.34
N PRO A 114 -14.11 -8.89 -1.20
CA PRO A 114 -12.91 -9.67 -0.94
C PRO A 114 -12.62 -10.71 -2.02
N HIS A 115 -13.66 -11.34 -2.56
CA HIS A 115 -13.55 -12.29 -3.67
C HIS A 115 -12.96 -11.65 -4.94
N ASP A 116 -13.39 -10.44 -5.29
CA ASP A 116 -12.85 -9.75 -6.46
C ASP A 116 -11.42 -9.26 -6.22
N VAL A 117 -11.11 -8.81 -5.00
CA VAL A 117 -9.74 -8.46 -4.60
C VAL A 117 -8.81 -9.67 -4.75
N ASP A 118 -9.22 -10.84 -4.25
CA ASP A 118 -8.45 -12.07 -4.38
C ASP A 118 -8.18 -12.44 -5.84
N ARG A 119 -9.22 -12.39 -6.68
CA ARG A 119 -9.09 -12.71 -8.12
C ARG A 119 -8.19 -11.74 -8.87
N LEU A 120 -8.31 -10.45 -8.58
CA LEU A 120 -7.51 -9.41 -9.23
C LEU A 120 -6.04 -9.53 -8.85
N HIS A 121 -5.78 -9.70 -7.55
CA HIS A 121 -4.42 -9.86 -7.04
C HIS A 121 -3.74 -11.12 -7.60
N ASP A 122 -4.44 -12.26 -7.63
CA ASP A 122 -3.92 -13.50 -8.19
C ASP A 122 -3.59 -13.38 -9.67
N ARG A 123 -4.51 -12.80 -10.47
CA ARG A 123 -4.28 -12.51 -11.87
C ARG A 123 -3.04 -11.64 -12.08
N TYR A 124 -2.89 -10.57 -11.30
CA TYR A 124 -1.79 -9.63 -11.46
C TYR A 124 -0.43 -10.24 -11.10
N THR A 125 -0.39 -11.05 -10.05
CA THR A 125 0.86 -11.62 -9.51
C THR A 125 1.33 -12.88 -10.25
N HIS A 126 0.41 -13.67 -10.81
CA HIS A 126 0.75 -14.96 -11.43
C HIS A 126 0.54 -15.03 -12.95
N HIS A 127 -0.34 -14.20 -13.53
CA HIS A 127 -0.78 -14.39 -14.91
C HIS A 127 -0.55 -13.18 -15.83
N TYR A 128 -0.52 -11.97 -15.26
CA TYR A 128 -0.41 -10.74 -16.04
C TYR A 128 1.02 -10.46 -16.50
N GLY A 129 1.18 -10.11 -17.78
CA GLY A 129 2.49 -9.76 -18.34
C GLY A 129 3.43 -10.94 -18.61
N GLN A 130 2.96 -12.18 -18.48
CA GLN A 130 3.69 -13.36 -18.95
C GLN A 130 3.41 -13.58 -20.44
N GLU A 131 4.47 -13.80 -21.23
CA GLU A 131 4.31 -14.24 -22.63
C GLU A 131 3.57 -15.59 -22.63
N GLN A 132 2.51 -15.71 -23.43
CA GLN A 132 1.89 -17.02 -23.67
C GLN A 132 2.93 -17.89 -24.39
N ALA A 133 3.32 -18.99 -23.77
CA ALA A 133 4.22 -19.98 -24.34
C ALA A 133 3.62 -20.63 -25.60
#